data_AF-A0A972EXI7-F1
#
_entry.id   AF-A0A972EXI7-F1
#
_cell.length_a   1.000
_cell.length_b   1.000
_cell.length_c   1.000
_cell.angle_alpha   90.00
_cell.angle_beta   90.00
_cell.angle_gamma   90.00
#
_symmetry.space_group_name_H-M   'P 1'
#
loop_
_entity.id
_entity.type
_entity.pdbx_description
1 polymer ?
#
loop_
_entity_poly.entity_id
_entity_poly.type
_entity_poly.pdbx_seq_one_letter_code
_entity_poly.pdbx_strand_id
1 'polypeptide(L)' 'IELYKWERVYNQIRPHQALDYLTPAEYINKYHPEVTSEKSHMY' A
#
# COMPACT_ATOMS: atom_id res chain seq x y z
N ILE A 1 19.89 1.01 -4.03
CA ILE A 1 19.73 -0.30 -3.34
C ILE A 1 19.07 -0.16 -1.97
N GLU A 2 19.48 0.80 -1.12
CA GLU A 2 18.83 1.02 0.19
C GLU A 2 17.43 1.64 0.11
N LEU A 3 17.21 2.61 -0.79
CA LEU A 3 15.89 3.24 -1.00
C LEU A 3 14.79 2.22 -1.32
N TYR A 4 15.06 1.26 -2.22
CA TYR A 4 14.10 0.19 -2.55
C TYR A 4 13.79 -0.72 -1.37
N LYS A 5 14.79 -0.99 -0.51
CA LYS A 5 14.57 -1.78 0.70
C LYS A 5 13.70 -1.01 1.70
N TRP A 6 13.98 0.28 1.88
CA TRP A 6 13.19 1.16 2.75
C TRP A 6 11.75 1.26 2.27
N GLU A 7 11.54 1.49 0.98
CA GLU A 7 10.22 1.57 0.36
C GLU A 7 9.43 0.28 0.55
N ARG A 8 10.07 -0.88 0.30
CA ARG A 8 9.44 -2.18 0.53
C ARG A 8 9.03 -2.36 1.99
N VAL A 9 9.92 -2.04 2.93
CA VAL A 9 9.63 -2.18 4.36
C VAL A 9 8.47 -1.27 4.76
N TYR A 10 8.47 -0.02 4.31
CA TYR A 10 7.41 0.94 4.62
C TYR A 10 6.05 0.51 4.05
N ASN A 11 6.01 0.14 2.77
CA ASN A 11 4.77 -0.14 2.06
C ASN A 11 4.18 -1.53 2.36
N GLN A 12 5.02 -2.52 2.70
CA GLN A 12 4.59 -3.92 2.78
C GLN A 12 4.83 -4.59 4.14
N ILE A 13 5.64 -4.02 5.03
CA ILE A 13 6.05 -4.70 6.27
C ILE A 13 5.67 -3.89 7.51
N ARG A 14 5.71 -2.56 7.44
CA ARG A 14 5.48 -1.69 8.59
C ARG A 14 3.99 -1.37 8.76
N PRO A 15 3.33 -1.88 9.81
CA PRO A 15 1.97 -1.48 10.13
C PRO A 15 1.95 -0.04 10.67
N HIS A 16 0.91 0.71 10.29
CA HIS A 16 0.74 2.09 10.71
C HIS A 16 -0.52 2.22 11.56
N GLN A 17 -0.40 2.81 12.76
CA GLN A 17 -1.55 3.02 13.66
C GLN A 17 -2.68 3.82 13.01
N ALA A 18 -2.34 4.81 12.17
CA ALA A 18 -3.31 5.62 11.45
C ALA A 18 -4.10 4.83 10.38
N LEU A 19 -3.62 3.65 9.98
CA LEU A 19 -4.24 2.76 9.00
C LEU A 19 -4.86 1.53 9.68
N ASP A 20 -5.38 1.66 10.90
CA ASP A 20 -5.89 0.53 11.70
C ASP A 20 -4.85 -0.58 11.95
N TYR A 21 -3.57 -0.21 12.14
CA TYR A 21 -2.44 -1.15 12.21
C TYR A 21 -2.21 -1.99 10.95
N LEU A 22 -2.68 -1.52 9.79
CA LEU A 22 -2.39 -2.13 8.49
C LEU A 22 -1.14 -1.50 7.86
N THR A 23 -0.50 -2.25 6.96
CA THR A 23 0.48 -1.69 6.03
C THR A 23 -0.23 -0.85 4.95
N PRO A 24 0.47 0.08 4.28
CA PRO A 24 -0.11 0.84 3.17
C PRO A 24 -0.70 -0.06 2.08
N ALA A 25 -0.02 -1.16 1.73
CA ALA A 25 -0.52 -2.11 0.73
C ALA A 25 -1.82 -2.81 1.18
N GLU A 26 -1.90 -3.24 2.45
CA GLU A 26 -3.10 -3.88 2.99
C GLU A 26 -4.28 -2.90 3.07
N TYR A 27 -4.01 -1.65 3.47
CA TYR A 27 -5.03 -0.61 3.53
C TYR A 27 -5.63 -0.33 2.15
N ILE A 28 -4.80 -0.16 1.12
CA ILE A 28 -5.25 0.08 -0.25
C ILE A 28 -6.05 -1.12 -0.77
N ASN A 29 -5.56 -2.35 -0.58
CA ASN A 29 -6.30 -3.55 -0.99
C ASN A 29 -7.67 -3.69 -0.30
N LYS A 30 -7.79 -3.25 0.96
CA LYS A 30 -9.00 -3.38 1.76
C LYS A 30 -10.05 -2.31 1.47
N TYR A 31 -9.63 -1.06 1.35
CA TYR A 31 -10.53 0.10 1.27
C TYR A 31 -10.56 0.77 -0.11
N HIS A 32 -9.55 0.52 -0.93
CA HIS A 32 -9.38 1.11 -2.26
C HIS A 32 -9.04 0.06 -3.34
N PRO A 33 -9.84 -1.01 -3.47
CA PRO A 33 -9.58 -2.05 -4.46
C PRO A 33 -9.60 -1.52 -5.91
N GLU A 34 -10.26 -0.39 -6.15
CA GLU A 34 -10.24 0.32 -7.43
C GLU A 34 -8.84 0.81 -7.82
N VAL A 35 -8.02 1.23 -6.85
CA VAL A 35 -6.64 1.70 -7.08
C VAL A 35 -5.73 0.54 -7.47
N THR A 36 -6.01 -0.66 -6.94
CA THR A 36 -5.28 -1.89 -7.28
C THR A 36 -5.79 -2.58 -8.54
N SER A 37 -6.96 -2.17 -9.05
CA SER A 37 -7.53 -2.70 -10.27
C SER A 37 -6.96 -1.94 -11.47
N GLU A 38 -6.41 -2.67 -12.45
CA GLU A 38 -5.83 -2.11 -13.68
C GLU A 38 -6.78 -1.20 -14.47
N LYS A 39 -8.08 -1.20 -14.14
CA LYS A 39 -9.11 -0.35 -14.75
C LYS A 39 -9.05 1.13 -14.33
N SER A 40 -8.23 1.50 -13.35
CA SER A 40 -8.20 2.88 -12.83
C SER A 40 -7.48 3.90 -13.75
N HIS A 41 -6.88 3.45 -14.86
CA HIS A 41 -6.19 4.33 -15.84
C HIS A 41 -6.98 4.59 -17.14
N MET A 42 -8.25 4.20 -17.19
CA MET A 42 -9.14 4.43 -18.34
C MET A 42 -10.09 5.61 -18.10
N TYR A 43 -9.58 6.76 -17.64
CA TYR A 43 -10.30 8.05 -17.68
C TYR A 43 -9.33 9.21 -17.88
#